data_AF-A0A2I0QJK8-F1
#
_entry.id   AF-A0A2I0QJK8-F1
#
_cell.length_a   1.000
_cell.length_b   1.000
_cell.length_c   1.000
_cell.angle_alpha   90.00
_cell.angle_beta   90.00
_cell.angle_gamma   90.00
#
_symmetry.space_group_name_H-M   'P 1'
#
loop_
_entity.id
_entity.type
_entity.pdbx_description
1 polymer ?
#
loop_
_entity_poly.entity_id
_entity_poly.type
_entity_poly.pdbx_seq_one_letter_code
_entity_poly.pdbx_strand_id
1 'polypeptide(L)'
;MAHMHSKRKGKSSSKKVVKFGMSPWILMDSENYDEKKITDVIVGLKKSGELQSKIGHKLRDIYGIPSSKEFFGKKLGKVLKEN
;
A
#
# COMPACT_ATOMS: atom_id res chain seq x y z
N MET A 1 8.83 -17.39 17.70
CA MET A 1 10.22 -17.60 17.24
C MET A 1 11.08 -16.50 17.82
N ALA A 2 12.32 -16.79 18.22
CA ALA A 2 13.25 -15.73 18.57
C ALA A 2 13.73 -15.02 17.29
N HIS A 3 14.23 -13.78 17.39
CA HIS A 3 14.81 -13.09 16.24
C HIS A 3 16.06 -13.81 15.71
N MET A 4 16.35 -13.67 14.42
CA MET A 4 17.41 -14.43 13.72
C MET A 4 18.80 -14.33 14.40
N HIS A 5 19.19 -13.13 14.85
CA HIS A 5 20.47 -12.90 15.53
C HIS A 5 20.29 -12.42 16.98
N SER A 6 19.10 -12.60 17.58
CA SER A 6 18.92 -12.33 19.01
C SER A 6 17.93 -13.30 19.65
N LYS A 7 18.25 -13.80 20.85
CA LYS A 7 17.39 -14.75 21.60
C LYS A 7 16.07 -14.13 22.12
N ARG A 8 15.77 -12.87 21.78
CA ARG A 8 14.56 -12.12 22.19
C ARG A 8 13.34 -12.66 21.45
N LYS A 9 12.17 -12.69 22.13
CA LYS A 9 10.91 -13.28 21.62
C LYS A 9 9.79 -12.23 21.44
N GLY A 10 10.16 -10.97 21.21
CA GLY A 10 9.19 -9.89 20.98
C GLY A 10 8.31 -10.16 19.76
N LYS A 11 7.04 -9.74 19.82
CA LYS A 11 6.08 -9.86 18.73
C LYS A 11 5.43 -8.50 18.48
N SER A 12 5.96 -7.76 17.51
CA SER A 12 5.35 -6.54 16.97
C SER A 12 5.26 -6.70 15.47
N SER A 13 4.04 -6.76 14.95
CA SER A 13 3.78 -6.81 13.51
C SER A 13 2.40 -6.25 13.21
N SER A 14 2.25 -5.64 12.03
CA SER A 14 0.96 -5.16 11.54
C SER A 14 -0.01 -6.33 11.37
N LYS A 15 -1.19 -6.25 11.97
CA LYS A 15 -2.26 -7.24 11.78
C LYS A 15 -3.18 -6.77 10.66
N LYS A 16 -3.23 -7.52 9.56
CA LYS A 16 -4.09 -7.18 8.43
C LYS A 16 -5.56 -7.41 8.80
N VAL A 17 -6.43 -6.48 8.40
CA VAL A 17 -7.88 -6.61 8.59
C VAL A 17 -8.41 -7.75 7.69
N VAL A 18 -9.35 -8.56 8.20
CA VAL A 18 -9.91 -9.73 7.52
C VAL A 18 -11.00 -9.35 6.49
N LYS A 19 -11.19 -8.06 6.21
CA LYS A 19 -12.22 -7.61 5.28
C LYS A 19 -11.83 -7.93 3.84
N PHE A 20 -12.80 -8.42 3.08
CA PHE A 20 -12.73 -8.66 1.65
C PHE A 20 -13.58 -7.58 0.98
N GLY A 21 -12.94 -6.54 0.44
CA GLY A 21 -13.64 -5.45 -0.24
C GLY A 21 -12.94 -4.09 -0.12
N MET A 22 -13.27 -3.20 -1.04
CA MET A 22 -12.79 -1.82 -1.06
C MET A 22 -13.30 -1.07 0.18
N SER A 23 -12.47 -0.18 0.75
CA SER A 23 -12.90 0.59 1.93
C SER A 23 -14.04 1.57 1.57
N PRO A 24 -15.01 1.83 2.46
CA PRO A 24 -16.17 2.68 2.15
C PRO A 24 -15.80 4.08 1.65
N TRP A 25 -14.78 4.73 2.22
CA TRP A 25 -14.36 6.07 1.78
C TRP A 25 -13.72 6.09 0.40
N ILE A 26 -13.10 4.98 -0.02
CA ILE A 26 -12.59 4.83 -1.39
C ILE A 26 -13.75 4.72 -2.38
N LEU A 27 -14.85 4.06 -1.97
CA LEU A 27 -16.07 3.91 -2.78
C LEU A 27 -16.88 5.22 -2.86
N MET A 28 -16.84 6.07 -1.83
CA MET A 28 -17.58 7.33 -1.78
C MET A 28 -16.94 8.43 -2.65
N ASP A 29 -15.61 8.42 -2.80
CA ASP A 29 -14.84 9.45 -3.52
C ASP A 29 -14.35 8.94 -4.89
N SER A 30 -15.24 8.40 -5.72
CA SER A 30 -14.86 7.75 -6.99
C SER A 30 -14.05 8.62 -7.96
N GLU A 31 -14.20 9.94 -7.92
CA GLU A 31 -13.43 10.88 -8.75
C GLU A 31 -11.98 11.08 -8.29
N ASN A 32 -11.73 11.01 -6.99
CA ASN A 32 -10.39 11.18 -6.42
C ASN A 32 -9.59 9.87 -6.40
N TYR A 33 -10.29 8.75 -6.29
CA TYR A 33 -9.71 7.40 -6.24
C TYR A 33 -9.85 6.65 -7.58
N ASP A 34 -9.67 7.37 -8.70
CA ASP A 34 -9.53 6.70 -9.98
C ASP A 34 -8.20 5.92 -10.04
N GLU A 35 -8.25 4.69 -10.57
CA GLU A 35 -7.09 3.80 -10.63
C GLU A 35 -5.92 4.45 -11.39
N LYS A 36 -6.23 5.22 -12.45
CA LYS A 36 -5.22 5.91 -13.25
C LYS A 36 -4.49 6.99 -12.46
N LYS A 37 -5.23 7.86 -11.76
CA LYS A 37 -4.64 8.95 -10.95
C LYS A 37 -3.69 8.41 -9.88
N ILE A 38 -4.09 7.34 -9.19
CA ILE A 38 -3.25 6.76 -8.14
C ILE A 38 -2.03 6.04 -8.75
N THR A 39 -2.19 5.42 -9.92
CA THR A 39 -1.06 4.84 -10.67
C THR A 39 -0.04 5.92 -11.05
N ASP A 40 -0.50 7.07 -11.54
CA ASP A 40 0.37 8.20 -11.89
C ASP A 40 1.11 8.75 -10.67
N VAL A 41 0.42 8.88 -9.52
CA VAL A 41 1.06 9.28 -8.25
C VAL A 41 2.12 8.27 -7.84
N ILE A 42 1.85 6.96 -7.94
CA ILE A 42 2.81 5.90 -7.61
C ILE A 42 4.05 5.97 -8.52
N VAL A 43 3.85 6.14 -9.83
CA VAL A 43 4.94 6.29 -10.80
C VAL A 43 5.73 7.57 -10.54
N GLY A 44 5.07 8.68 -10.22
CA GLY A 44 5.70 9.95 -9.85
C GLY A 44 6.57 9.81 -8.60
N LEU A 45 6.06 9.19 -7.53
CA LEU A 45 6.81 8.91 -6.32
C LEU A 45 7.98 7.93 -6.56
N LYS A 46 7.82 7.00 -7.51
CA LYS A 46 8.91 6.11 -7.88
C LYS A 46 10.01 6.85 -8.63
N LYS A 47 9.65 7.76 -9.55
CA LYS A 47 10.58 8.63 -10.28
C LYS A 47 11.32 9.58 -9.33
N SER A 48 10.68 10.05 -8.26
CA SER A 48 11.35 10.83 -7.20
C SER A 48 12.30 10.01 -6.32
N GLY A 49 12.53 8.73 -6.64
CA GLY A 49 13.51 7.87 -5.98
C GLY A 49 12.99 7.16 -4.73
N GLU A 50 11.68 7.18 -4.46
CA GLU A 50 11.16 6.53 -3.26
C GLU A 50 11.16 4.99 -3.36
N LEU A 51 11.46 4.37 -2.22
CA LEU A 51 11.37 2.94 -2.04
C LEU A 51 9.90 2.51 -1.98
N GLN A 52 9.60 1.31 -2.48
CA GLN A 52 8.24 0.75 -2.51
C GLN A 52 7.55 0.77 -1.14
N SER A 53 8.29 0.51 -0.06
CA SER A 53 7.76 0.58 1.31
C SER A 53 7.31 2.00 1.68
N LYS A 54 8.10 3.03 1.34
CA LYS A 54 7.75 4.44 1.60
C LYS A 54 6.52 4.88 0.81
N ILE A 55 6.42 4.46 -0.45
CA ILE A 55 5.24 4.69 -1.29
C ILE A 55 3.99 4.10 -0.62
N GLY A 56 4.08 2.86 -0.11
CA GLY A 56 2.99 2.23 0.63
C GLY A 56 2.57 3.00 1.89
N HIS A 57 3.53 3.56 2.63
CA HIS A 57 3.23 4.41 3.80
C HIS A 57 2.50 5.70 3.39
N LYS A 58 2.99 6.41 2.37
CA LYS A 58 2.34 7.62 1.88
C LYS A 58 0.92 7.38 1.38
N LEU A 59 0.70 6.29 0.65
CA LEU A 59 -0.64 5.92 0.18
C LEU A 59 -1.61 5.68 1.34
N ARG A 60 -1.15 5.08 2.43
CA ARG A 60 -1.97 4.85 3.62
C ARG A 60 -2.23 6.13 4.42
N ASP A 61 -1.18 6.91 4.67
CA ASP A 61 -1.23 8.00 5.65
C ASP A 61 -1.76 9.31 5.03
N ILE A 62 -1.49 9.57 3.75
CA ILE A 62 -1.91 10.79 3.04
C ILE A 62 -3.18 10.50 2.22
N TYR A 63 -3.15 9.43 1.43
CA TYR A 63 -4.23 9.11 0.50
C TYR A 63 -5.26 8.16 1.10
N GLY A 64 -5.12 7.70 2.35
CA GLY A 64 -6.13 6.84 3.00
C GLY A 64 -6.33 5.47 2.33
N ILE A 65 -5.38 5.00 1.51
CA ILE A 65 -5.42 3.69 0.83
C ILE A 65 -4.68 2.65 1.68
N PRO A 66 -5.40 1.76 2.39
CA PRO A 66 -4.78 0.84 3.33
C PRO A 66 -4.06 -0.34 2.65
N SER A 67 -4.52 -0.78 1.47
CA SER A 67 -3.89 -1.88 0.74
C SER A 67 -3.96 -1.70 -0.77
N SER A 68 -2.79 -1.66 -1.42
CA SER A 68 -2.69 -1.68 -2.89
C SER A 68 -3.29 -2.95 -3.51
N LYS A 69 -3.28 -4.07 -2.79
CA LYS A 69 -3.87 -5.33 -3.27
C LYS A 69 -5.39 -5.28 -3.29
N GLU A 70 -6.02 -4.61 -2.33
CA GLU A 70 -7.47 -4.44 -2.32
C GLU A 70 -7.90 -3.41 -3.36
N PHE A 71 -7.08 -2.38 -3.58
CA PHE A 71 -7.37 -1.31 -4.53
C PHE A 71 -7.16 -1.72 -6.00
N PHE A 72 -5.98 -2.24 -6.35
CA PHE A 72 -5.62 -2.59 -7.75
C PHE A 72 -5.78 -4.07 -8.10
N GLY A 73 -6.15 -4.92 -7.12
CA GLY A 73 -6.09 -6.38 -7.27
C GLY A 73 -4.67 -6.97 -7.34
N LYS A 74 -3.64 -6.12 -7.46
CA LYS A 74 -2.22 -6.49 -7.62
C LYS A 74 -1.38 -5.89 -6.50
N LYS A 75 -0.21 -6.49 -6.22
CA LYS A 75 0.76 -5.90 -5.27
C LYS A 75 1.43 -4.67 -5.90
N LEU A 76 1.80 -3.69 -5.08
CA LEU A 76 2.52 -2.48 -5.50
C LEU A 76 3.73 -2.77 -6.42
N GLY A 77 4.52 -3.81 -6.10
CA GLY A 77 5.68 -4.18 -6.92
C GLY A 77 5.33 -4.71 -8.32
N LYS A 78 4.12 -5.21 -8.53
CA LYS A 78 3.64 -5.60 -9.87
C LYS A 78 3.13 -4.37 -10.63
N VAL A 79 2.43 -3.47 -9.95
CA VAL A 79 1.98 -2.17 -10.51
C VAL A 79 3.18 -1.35 -11.01
N LEU A 80 4.28 -1.34 -10.27
CA LEU A 80 5.53 -0.65 -10.63
C LEU A 80 6.40 -1.39 -11.67
N LYS A 81 6.06 -2.61 -12.06
CA LYS A 81 6.76 -3.34 -13.14
C LYS A 81 6.02 -3.26 -14.45
N GLU A 82 4.70 -3.11 -14.38
CA GLU A 82 3.83 -2.94 -15.55
C GLU A 82 3.87 -1.49 -16.09
N ASN A 83 4.40 -0.54 -15.30
CA ASN A 83 4.61 0.87 -15.63
C ASN A 83 6.07 1.27 -15.39
#